data_AF-A0A1W1I571-F1
#
_entry.id   AF-A0A1W1I571-F1
#
_cell.length_a   1.000
_cell.length_b   1.000
_cell.length_c   1.000
_cell.angle_alpha   90.00
_cell.angle_beta   90.00
_cell.angle_gamma   90.00
#
_symmetry.space_group_name_H-M   'P 1'
#
loop_
_entity.id
_entity.type
_entity.pdbx_description
1 polymer ?
#
loop_
_entity_poly.entity_id
_entity_poly.type
_entity_poly.pdbx_seq_one_letter_code
_entity_poly.pdbx_strand_id
1 'polypeptide(L)'
;MAEASYTMMDGDTLTGAEEKVLQRAQRKAVEEAGVYLEATFLDFEREFQGQRIQNSTLEIRTIAAGIAETEILESRRSFENDRPVFFVRIRATVNIESLVAAIRRQQSEEKLSQHFRQLQQENQHLRKQLKEFQQDPIGVRMLVIEPNGKSESAHQARSLVSRAMQSQNLREKIQLSSEAIALDSRFVEPFLIRGQTFLRLVSLAFAQHSSPDAYADYLQKAQADFDRALQLDSQNAWSWVGKGDVQTWFKQMDEAAVSYEQALALDPFFDIARQRLIVVYTTQARRQAESKHPHQALATLKRLLDAQTPDSWIPYQKEAYLLRSDILLKLNRPGQALEDLSTVIRVDPTNTGALLTRAKLYQNQLQGTLAKDDLERACVLGSVEACEQLP
;
A
#
# COMPACT_ATOMS: atom_id res chain seq x y z
N MET A 1 21.41 36.56 18.55
CA MET A 1 21.65 37.01 19.94
C MET A 1 20.36 37.61 20.43
N ALA A 2 19.96 37.36 21.67
CA ALA A 2 18.69 37.86 22.20
C ALA A 2 18.87 38.48 23.58
N GLU A 3 18.03 39.45 23.90
CA GLU A 3 17.99 40.11 25.21
C GLU A 3 16.57 40.15 25.76
N ALA A 4 16.46 39.99 27.06
CA ALA A 4 15.20 40.06 27.78
C ALA A 4 15.37 40.68 29.17
N SER A 5 14.29 41.31 29.63
CA SER A 5 14.15 41.80 31.00
C SER A 5 12.91 41.21 31.67
N TYR A 6 13.00 41.02 32.99
CA TYR A 6 11.92 40.55 33.83
C TYR A 6 11.92 41.28 35.17
N THR A 7 10.79 41.88 35.50
CA THR A 7 10.56 42.51 36.81
C THR A 7 9.96 41.45 37.75
N MET A 8 10.59 41.27 38.90
CA MET A 8 10.16 40.28 39.88
C MET A 8 8.74 40.58 40.38
N MET A 9 7.88 39.56 40.42
CA MET A 9 6.51 39.67 40.92
C MET A 9 6.38 39.18 42.36
N ASP A 10 5.31 39.62 43.04
CA ASP A 10 5.02 39.25 44.42
C ASP A 10 4.75 37.73 44.48
N GLY A 11 5.69 36.98 45.08
CA GLY A 11 5.67 35.50 45.13
C GLY A 11 6.80 34.80 44.37
N ASP A 12 7.61 35.53 43.59
CA ASP A 12 8.78 34.97 42.93
C ASP A 12 9.98 34.82 43.89
N THR A 13 10.71 33.71 43.75
CA THR A 13 12.06 33.59 44.32
C THR A 13 13.07 34.25 43.38
N LEU A 14 14.23 34.64 43.92
CA LEU A 14 15.34 35.21 43.13
C LEU A 14 15.75 34.28 41.99
N THR A 15 15.90 32.99 42.27
CA THR A 15 16.24 31.97 41.27
C THR A 15 15.13 31.78 40.24
N GLY A 16 13.85 31.84 40.65
CA GLY A 16 12.71 31.75 39.74
C GLY A 16 12.63 32.94 38.78
N ALA A 17 12.98 34.14 39.24
CA ALA A 17 13.04 35.34 38.38
C ALA A 17 14.19 35.28 37.36
N GLU A 18 15.36 34.74 37.76
CA GLU A 18 16.50 34.49 36.87
C GLU A 18 16.18 33.44 35.80
N GLU A 19 15.50 32.35 36.18
CA GLU A 19 15.08 31.33 35.22
C GLU A 19 14.05 31.87 34.22
N LYS A 20 13.06 32.65 34.69
CA LYS A 20 12.04 33.27 33.82
C LYS A 20 12.65 34.23 32.80
N VAL A 21 13.62 35.06 33.21
CA VAL A 21 14.26 36.00 32.25
C VAL A 21 15.11 35.26 31.22
N LEU A 22 15.77 34.16 31.62
CA LEU A 22 16.53 33.31 30.71
C LEU A 22 15.61 32.61 29.70
N GLN A 23 14.52 32.00 30.16
CA GLN A 23 13.50 31.39 29.29
C GLN A 23 12.91 32.40 28.30
N ARG A 24 12.69 33.64 28.73
CA ARG A 24 12.18 34.72 27.87
C ARG A 24 13.19 35.10 26.78
N ALA A 25 14.48 35.20 27.12
CA ALA A 25 15.54 35.48 26.14
C ALA A 25 15.71 34.32 25.15
N GLN A 26 15.65 33.07 25.65
CA GLN A 26 15.69 31.86 24.82
C GLN A 26 14.51 31.79 23.84
N ARG A 27 13.29 32.05 24.33
CA ARG A 27 12.10 32.10 23.48
C ARG A 27 12.23 33.15 22.36
N LYS A 28 12.70 34.36 22.70
CA LYS A 28 12.92 35.42 21.72
C LYS A 28 13.97 35.03 20.67
N ALA A 29 15.04 34.34 21.07
CA ALA A 29 16.05 33.84 20.14
C ALA A 29 15.48 32.81 19.14
N VAL A 30 14.57 31.95 19.57
CA VAL A 30 13.89 30.97 18.70
C VAL A 30 12.92 31.67 17.75
N GLU A 31 12.14 32.63 18.26
CA GLU A 31 11.19 33.42 17.47
C GLU A 31 11.90 34.19 16.34
N GLU A 32 13.09 34.73 16.60
CA GLU A 32 13.90 35.46 15.61
C GLU A 32 14.64 34.53 14.61
N ALA A 33 15.02 33.32 15.03
CA ALA A 33 15.82 32.41 14.21
C ALA A 33 15.02 31.57 13.21
N GLY A 34 13.76 31.23 13.53
CA GLY A 34 12.89 30.52 12.60
C GLY A 34 11.67 29.87 13.24
N VAL A 35 10.49 30.35 12.84
CA VAL A 35 9.19 29.77 13.20
C VAL A 35 8.41 29.53 11.92
N TYR A 36 7.90 28.32 11.74
CA TYR A 36 6.95 27.96 10.71
C TYR A 36 5.54 28.07 11.26
N LEU A 37 4.71 28.86 10.59
CA LEU A 37 3.30 29.04 10.90
C LEU A 37 2.47 28.52 9.73
N GLU A 38 1.54 27.64 10.03
CA GLU A 38 0.56 27.14 9.08
C GLU A 38 -0.84 27.42 9.63
N ALA A 39 -1.65 28.08 8.80
CA ALA A 39 -3.05 28.35 9.11
C ALA A 39 -3.92 27.53 8.16
N THR A 40 -4.62 26.56 8.71
CA THR A 40 -5.54 25.71 7.95
C THR A 40 -6.96 26.17 8.23
N PHE A 41 -7.61 26.67 7.19
CA PHE A 41 -9.03 27.01 7.23
C PHE A 41 -9.83 25.83 6.67
N LEU A 42 -10.66 25.22 7.52
CA LEU A 42 -11.57 24.16 7.14
C LEU A 42 -12.99 24.69 7.19
N ASP A 43 -13.65 24.70 6.02
CA ASP A 43 -15.05 25.06 5.91
C ASP A 43 -15.87 23.79 5.61
N PHE A 44 -16.73 23.40 6.54
CA PHE A 44 -17.60 22.24 6.38
C PHE A 44 -19.05 22.68 6.31
N GLU A 45 -19.66 22.52 5.13
CA GLU A 45 -21.11 22.57 4.98
C GLU A 45 -21.69 21.17 5.23
N ARG A 46 -22.53 21.03 6.25
CA ARG A 46 -23.39 19.86 6.41
C ARG A 46 -24.85 20.27 6.31
N GLU A 47 -25.56 19.56 5.45
CA GLU A 47 -27.02 19.66 5.35
C GLU A 47 -27.63 18.60 6.26
N PHE A 48 -28.27 19.03 7.34
CA PHE A 48 -28.95 18.14 8.28
C PHE A 48 -30.41 18.58 8.41
N GLN A 49 -31.35 17.68 8.07
CA GLN A 49 -32.79 17.93 8.11
C GLN A 49 -33.25 19.23 7.41
N GLY A 50 -32.68 19.54 6.24
CA GLY A 50 -33.07 20.73 5.46
C GLY A 50 -32.53 22.06 5.99
N GLN A 51 -31.69 22.06 7.01
CA GLN A 51 -30.92 23.22 7.45
C GLN A 51 -29.45 23.04 7.08
N ARG A 52 -28.87 24.05 6.43
CA ARG A 52 -27.42 24.12 6.20
C ARG A 52 -26.75 24.65 7.45
N ILE A 53 -25.88 23.84 8.03
CA ILE A 53 -25.00 24.24 9.12
C ILE A 53 -23.61 24.37 8.50
N GLN A 54 -23.09 25.59 8.50
CA GLN A 54 -21.72 25.91 8.08
C GLN A 54 -20.87 26.00 9.34
N ASN A 55 -19.93 25.08 9.49
CA ASN A 55 -18.95 25.11 10.56
C ASN A 55 -17.59 25.43 9.95
N SER A 56 -17.12 26.66 10.19
CA SER A 56 -15.79 27.09 9.80
C SER A 56 -14.85 27.00 11.00
N THR A 57 -13.81 26.20 10.88
CA THR A 57 -12.76 26.04 11.92
C THR A 57 -11.43 26.52 11.39
N LEU A 58 -10.78 27.41 12.14
CA LEU A 58 -9.40 27.84 11.89
C LEU A 58 -8.48 27.11 12.85
N GLU A 59 -7.59 26.27 12.31
CA GLU A 59 -6.48 25.70 13.07
C GLU A 59 -5.20 26.44 12.72
N ILE A 60 -4.53 27.00 13.73
CA ILE A 60 -3.20 27.59 13.58
C ILE A 60 -2.20 26.63 14.23
N ARG A 61 -1.21 26.18 13.47
CA ARG A 61 -0.11 25.36 13.96
C ARG A 61 1.21 26.11 13.85
N THR A 62 2.00 25.98 14.89
CA THR A 62 3.31 26.63 15.02
C THR A 62 4.37 25.58 15.26
N ILE A 63 5.39 25.52 14.40
CA ILE A 63 6.58 24.68 14.58
C ILE A 63 7.77 25.63 14.69
N ALA A 64 8.55 25.52 15.77
CA ALA A 64 9.68 26.40 16.03
C ALA A 64 10.99 25.59 16.08
N ALA A 65 12.09 26.21 15.67
CA ALA A 65 13.41 25.57 15.76
C ALA A 65 13.85 25.41 17.23
N GLY A 66 14.56 24.31 17.52
CA GLY A 66 15.13 24.05 18.85
C GLY A 66 16.42 24.84 19.11
N ILE A 67 16.65 25.22 20.37
CA ILE A 67 17.94 25.76 20.82
C ILE A 67 18.89 24.60 21.09
N ALA A 68 20.06 24.60 20.44
CA ALA A 68 21.09 23.59 20.64
C ALA A 68 22.04 23.97 21.79
N GLU A 69 22.37 25.26 21.91
CA GLU A 69 23.28 25.76 22.93
C GLU A 69 22.91 27.20 23.33
N THR A 70 23.09 27.53 24.61
CA THR A 70 22.88 28.89 25.14
C THR A 70 24.10 29.33 25.95
N GLU A 71 24.66 30.47 25.58
CA GLU A 71 25.76 31.14 26.28
C GLU A 71 25.25 32.49 26.83
N ILE A 72 25.44 32.75 28.13
CA ILE A 72 25.07 34.02 28.78
C ILE A 72 26.24 35.00 28.61
N LEU A 73 26.01 36.11 27.90
CA LEU A 73 27.03 37.13 27.63
C LEU A 73 27.03 38.25 28.68
N GLU A 74 25.84 38.61 29.15
CA GLU A 74 25.64 39.65 30.16
C GLU A 74 24.47 39.24 31.04
N SER A 75 24.65 39.32 32.36
CA SER A 75 23.59 39.17 33.35
C SER A 75 23.76 40.26 34.37
N ARG A 76 22.70 41.06 34.57
CA ARG A 76 22.72 42.16 35.54
C ARG A 76 21.37 42.31 36.20
N ARG A 77 21.44 42.83 37.42
CA ARG A 77 20.27 43.11 38.25
C ARG A 77 20.23 44.60 38.54
N SER A 78 19.07 45.20 38.32
CA SER A 78 18.79 46.59 38.65
C SER A 78 17.54 46.67 39.52
N PHE A 79 17.20 47.88 39.96
CA PHE A 79 15.97 48.17 40.66
C PHE A 79 15.20 49.24 39.89
N GLU A 80 13.93 49.00 39.63
CA GLU A 80 12.99 50.01 39.16
C GLU A 80 11.79 50.04 40.11
N ASN A 81 11.45 51.22 40.64
CA ASN A 81 10.32 51.42 41.55
C ASN A 81 10.32 50.42 42.73
N ASP A 82 11.46 50.28 43.41
CA ASP A 82 11.70 49.33 44.52
C ASP A 82 11.49 47.85 44.19
N ARG A 83 11.36 47.49 42.91
CA ARG A 83 11.27 46.10 42.45
C ARG A 83 12.56 45.66 41.75
N PRO A 84 13.07 44.46 42.06
CA PRO A 84 14.22 43.91 41.34
C PRO A 84 13.87 43.64 39.87
N VAL A 85 14.71 44.11 38.96
CA VAL A 85 14.64 43.85 37.53
C VAL A 85 15.87 43.05 37.12
N PHE A 86 15.64 41.93 36.45
CA PHE A 86 16.68 41.06 35.91
C PHE A 86 16.80 41.31 34.42
N PHE A 87 18.03 41.43 33.94
CA PHE A 87 18.34 41.57 32.52
C PHE A 87 19.38 40.52 32.13
N VAL A 88 19.13 39.83 31.03
CA VAL A 88 20.09 38.90 30.42
C VAL A 88 20.22 39.15 28.93
N ARG A 89 21.45 39.01 28.44
CA ARG A 89 21.79 38.95 27.03
C ARG A 89 22.48 37.63 26.74
N ILE A 90 21.96 36.90 25.76
CA ILE A 90 22.44 35.55 25.41
C ILE A 90 22.87 35.46 23.95
N ARG A 91 23.85 34.58 23.70
CA ARG A 91 24.10 33.98 22.39
C ARG A 91 23.48 32.59 22.41
N ALA A 92 22.53 32.35 21.50
CA ALA A 92 21.92 31.04 21.34
C ALA A 92 22.24 30.50 19.95
N THR A 93 22.64 29.24 19.88
CA THR A 93 22.82 28.51 18.62
C THR A 93 21.53 27.74 18.34
N VAL A 94 20.85 28.05 17.25
CA VAL A 94 19.55 27.48 16.89
C VAL A 94 19.73 26.47 15.75
N ASN A 95 19.20 25.27 15.92
CA ASN A 95 19.29 24.22 14.91
C ASN A 95 18.07 24.26 13.97
N ILE A 96 18.26 24.87 12.80
CA ILE A 96 17.22 25.02 11.77
C ILE A 96 16.98 23.71 10.99
N GLU A 97 17.95 22.79 10.93
CA GLU A 97 17.77 21.50 10.24
C GLU A 97 16.70 20.65 10.89
N SER A 98 16.58 20.72 12.23
CA SER A 98 15.51 20.07 12.98
C SER A 98 14.11 20.58 12.59
N LEU A 99 13.98 21.88 12.32
CA LEU A 99 12.74 22.51 11.86
C LEU A 99 12.37 22.04 10.45
N VAL A 100 13.33 22.00 9.53
CA VAL A 100 13.12 21.52 8.14
C VAL A 100 12.71 20.04 8.13
N ALA A 101 13.34 19.20 8.96
CA ALA A 101 12.98 17.80 9.11
C ALA A 101 11.55 17.63 9.67
N ALA A 102 11.18 18.42 10.68
CA ALA A 102 9.84 18.40 11.26
C ALA A 102 8.75 18.79 10.24
N ILE A 103 8.99 19.83 9.43
CA ILE A 103 8.07 20.27 8.37
C ILE A 103 7.90 19.16 7.30
N ARG A 104 9.01 18.56 6.83
CA ARG A 104 8.94 17.48 5.83
C ARG A 104 8.17 16.26 6.34
N ARG A 105 8.40 15.87 7.59
CA ARG A 105 7.66 14.79 8.24
C ARG A 105 6.17 15.11 8.27
N GLN A 106 5.79 16.30 8.70
CA GLN A 106 4.39 16.73 8.77
C GLN A 106 3.69 16.68 7.40
N GLN A 107 4.33 17.21 6.35
CA GLN A 107 3.78 17.17 4.99
C GLN A 107 3.59 15.74 4.48
N SER A 108 4.48 14.82 4.86
CA SER A 108 4.36 13.41 4.48
C SER A 108 3.19 12.72 5.19
N GLU A 109 3.00 12.98 6.48
CA GLU A 109 1.90 12.45 7.29
C GLU A 109 0.55 12.99 6.78
N GLU A 110 0.50 14.26 6.36
CA GLU A 110 -0.71 14.86 5.79
C GLU A 110 -1.10 14.25 4.43
N LYS A 111 -0.14 14.07 3.52
CA LYS A 111 -0.38 13.38 2.24
C LYS A 111 -0.90 11.97 2.46
N LEU A 112 -0.32 11.24 3.41
CA LEU A 112 -0.79 9.91 3.78
C LEU A 112 -2.23 9.95 4.32
N SER A 113 -2.55 10.91 5.18
CA SER A 113 -3.89 11.11 5.72
C SER A 113 -4.92 11.44 4.63
N GLN A 114 -4.57 12.30 3.67
CA GLN A 114 -5.42 12.62 2.51
C GLN A 114 -5.68 11.38 1.66
N HIS A 115 -4.64 10.63 1.33
CA HIS A 115 -4.77 9.39 0.56
C HIS A 115 -5.62 8.35 1.29
N PHE A 116 -5.44 8.19 2.60
CA PHE A 116 -6.27 7.31 3.42
C PHE A 116 -7.75 7.73 3.40
N ARG A 117 -8.05 9.03 3.51
CA ARG A 117 -9.43 9.54 3.39
C ARG A 117 -10.06 9.21 2.03
N GLN A 118 -9.30 9.38 0.95
CA GLN A 118 -9.76 9.05 -0.41
C GLN A 118 -10.11 7.55 -0.53
N LEU A 119 -9.22 6.68 -0.06
CA LEU A 119 -9.45 5.23 -0.06
C LEU A 119 -10.68 4.84 0.77
N GLN A 120 -10.92 5.51 1.89
CA GLN A 120 -12.12 5.28 2.71
C GLN A 120 -13.41 5.66 1.97
N GLN A 121 -13.42 6.81 1.29
CA GLN A 121 -14.57 7.25 0.48
C GLN A 121 -14.86 6.28 -0.66
N GLU A 122 -13.83 5.83 -1.38
CA GLU A 122 -13.97 4.85 -2.46
C GLU A 122 -14.52 3.51 -1.94
N ASN A 123 -13.99 3.02 -0.81
CA ASN A 123 -14.51 1.81 -0.16
C ASN A 123 -15.98 1.96 0.25
N GLN A 124 -16.38 3.12 0.78
CA GLN A 124 -17.78 3.39 1.11
C GLN A 124 -18.68 3.38 -0.14
N HIS A 125 -18.22 4.00 -1.23
CA HIS A 125 -18.94 4.01 -2.50
C HIS A 125 -19.15 2.58 -3.04
N LEU A 126 -18.10 1.77 -3.08
CA LEU A 126 -18.16 0.37 -3.53
C LEU A 126 -19.07 -0.49 -2.63
N ARG A 127 -19.08 -0.24 -1.32
CA ARG A 127 -20.01 -0.92 -0.39
C ARG A 127 -21.47 -0.56 -0.67
N LYS A 128 -21.76 0.71 -0.96
CA LYS A 128 -23.11 1.14 -1.35
C LYS A 128 -23.55 0.44 -2.64
N GLN A 129 -22.68 0.41 -3.64
CA GLN A 129 -22.94 -0.33 -4.88
C GLN A 129 -23.26 -1.80 -4.56
N LEU A 130 -22.46 -2.49 -3.75
CA LEU A 130 -22.73 -3.90 -3.38
C LEU A 130 -24.11 -4.07 -2.72
N LYS A 131 -24.53 -3.15 -1.85
CA LYS A 131 -25.85 -3.21 -1.20
C LYS A 131 -26.99 -3.07 -2.22
N GLU A 132 -26.85 -2.18 -3.20
CA GLU A 132 -27.82 -2.05 -4.30
C GLU A 132 -27.93 -3.35 -5.10
N PHE A 133 -26.83 -4.10 -5.26
CA PHE A 133 -26.87 -5.42 -5.91
C PHE A 133 -27.61 -6.49 -5.12
N GLN A 134 -27.54 -6.46 -3.79
CA GLN A 134 -28.21 -7.46 -2.95
C GLN A 134 -29.75 -7.29 -2.95
N GLN A 135 -30.24 -6.08 -3.26
CA GLN A 135 -31.65 -5.74 -3.16
C GLN A 135 -32.42 -6.00 -4.47
N ASP A 136 -31.75 -5.94 -5.61
CA ASP A 136 -32.40 -6.14 -6.91
C ASP A 136 -32.05 -7.52 -7.50
N PRO A 137 -33.03 -8.41 -7.77
CA PRO A 137 -32.76 -9.67 -8.44
C PRO A 137 -32.18 -9.38 -9.82
N ILE A 138 -31.11 -10.10 -10.16
CA ILE A 138 -30.41 -10.00 -11.45
C ILE A 138 -31.35 -10.55 -12.53
N GLY A 139 -32.24 -9.70 -13.03
CA GLY A 139 -32.93 -9.93 -14.29
C GLY A 139 -31.93 -9.69 -15.40
N VAL A 140 -31.16 -10.71 -15.79
CA VAL A 140 -30.51 -10.72 -17.11
C VAL A 140 -31.65 -10.72 -18.13
N ARG A 141 -32.15 -9.54 -18.51
CA ARG A 141 -33.15 -9.42 -19.57
C ARG A 141 -32.46 -9.82 -20.86
N MET A 142 -32.65 -11.08 -21.24
CA MET A 142 -32.35 -11.58 -22.58
C MET A 142 -33.30 -10.87 -23.54
N LEU A 143 -32.89 -9.71 -24.05
CA LEU A 143 -33.56 -9.06 -25.17
C LEU A 143 -33.26 -9.88 -26.42
N VAL A 144 -34.22 -10.68 -26.87
CA VAL A 144 -34.15 -11.34 -28.17
C VAL A 144 -34.47 -10.28 -29.22
N ILE A 145 -33.43 -9.76 -29.89
CA ILE A 145 -33.58 -8.85 -31.03
C ILE A 145 -33.26 -9.65 -32.29
N GLU A 146 -34.21 -9.74 -33.21
CA GLU A 146 -34.01 -10.39 -34.51
C GLU A 146 -33.01 -9.58 -35.37
N PRO A 147 -32.01 -10.21 -36.02
CA PRO A 147 -30.89 -9.50 -36.61
C PRO A 147 -31.22 -9.01 -38.03
N ASN A 148 -31.99 -7.93 -38.14
CA ASN A 148 -32.04 -7.16 -39.38
C ASN A 148 -30.92 -6.11 -39.35
N GLY A 149 -29.75 -6.49 -39.90
CA GLY A 149 -28.58 -5.60 -40.07
C GLY A 149 -27.37 -6.02 -39.23
N LYS A 150 -26.74 -7.16 -39.54
CA LYS A 150 -25.57 -7.71 -38.81
C LYS A 150 -24.41 -6.72 -38.61
N SER A 151 -24.26 -5.72 -39.50
CA SER A 151 -23.23 -4.69 -39.36
C SER A 151 -23.61 -3.64 -38.32
N GLU A 152 -24.88 -3.25 -38.26
CA GLU A 152 -25.37 -2.22 -37.35
C GLU A 152 -25.43 -2.75 -35.91
N SER A 153 -25.91 -4.00 -35.72
CA SER A 153 -25.93 -4.64 -34.39
C SER A 153 -24.53 -4.81 -33.80
N ALA A 154 -23.53 -5.16 -34.62
CA ALA A 154 -22.13 -5.26 -34.21
C ALA A 154 -21.54 -3.88 -33.82
N HIS A 155 -21.87 -2.81 -34.56
CA HIS A 155 -21.44 -1.45 -34.19
C HIS A 155 -22.08 -0.98 -32.88
N GLN A 156 -23.37 -1.27 -32.68
CA GLN A 156 -24.08 -0.96 -31.44
C GLN A 156 -23.48 -1.73 -30.25
N ALA A 157 -23.20 -3.04 -30.42
CA ALA A 157 -22.55 -3.84 -29.39
C ALA A 157 -21.18 -3.27 -28.97
N ARG A 158 -20.36 -2.82 -29.93
CA ARG A 158 -19.07 -2.15 -29.65
C ARG A 158 -19.24 -0.84 -28.89
N SER A 159 -20.25 -0.04 -29.22
CA SER A 159 -20.56 1.20 -28.51
C SER A 159 -20.94 0.93 -27.04
N LEU A 160 -21.76 -0.10 -26.80
CA LEU A 160 -22.14 -0.52 -25.45
C LEU A 160 -20.93 -1.01 -24.65
N VAL A 161 -20.02 -1.76 -25.27
CA VAL A 161 -18.76 -2.18 -24.63
C VAL A 161 -17.88 -0.98 -24.25
N SER A 162 -17.73 0.01 -25.14
CA SER A 162 -16.96 1.21 -24.83
C SER A 162 -17.53 1.96 -23.62
N ARG A 163 -18.87 2.06 -23.53
CA ARG A 163 -19.55 2.67 -22.38
C ARG A 163 -19.36 1.83 -21.11
N ALA A 164 -19.43 0.51 -21.21
CA ALA A 164 -19.21 -0.40 -20.08
C ALA A 164 -17.78 -0.28 -19.53
N MET A 165 -16.76 -0.13 -20.39
CA MET A 165 -15.38 0.06 -19.96
C MET A 165 -15.19 1.37 -19.18
N GLN A 166 -15.89 2.45 -19.57
CA GLN A 166 -15.79 3.77 -18.95
C GLN A 166 -16.62 3.91 -17.67
N SER A 167 -17.68 3.12 -17.50
CA SER A 167 -18.52 3.21 -16.30
C SER A 167 -17.74 2.83 -15.04
N GLN A 168 -18.00 3.51 -13.92
CA GLN A 168 -17.52 3.09 -12.59
C GLN A 168 -18.60 2.33 -11.81
N ASN A 169 -19.81 2.29 -12.32
CA ASN A 169 -20.93 1.60 -11.70
C ASN A 169 -20.95 0.13 -12.16
N LEU A 170 -20.64 -0.80 -11.25
CA LEU A 170 -20.58 -2.22 -11.58
C LEU A 170 -21.92 -2.74 -12.15
N ARG A 171 -23.06 -2.18 -11.73
CA ARG A 171 -24.39 -2.64 -12.16
C ARG A 171 -24.64 -2.25 -13.60
N GLU A 172 -24.32 -1.00 -13.92
CA GLU A 172 -24.36 -0.50 -15.28
C GLU A 172 -23.40 -1.30 -16.18
N LYS A 173 -22.19 -1.64 -15.72
CA LYS A 173 -21.28 -2.52 -16.48
C LYS A 173 -21.90 -3.86 -16.85
N ILE A 174 -22.54 -4.54 -15.89
CA ILE A 174 -23.19 -5.83 -16.13
C ILE A 174 -24.35 -5.67 -17.12
N GLN A 175 -25.15 -4.61 -16.98
CA GLN A 175 -26.27 -4.34 -17.88
C GLN A 175 -25.78 -4.09 -19.31
N LEU A 176 -24.88 -3.13 -19.50
CA LEU A 176 -24.34 -2.76 -20.82
C LEU A 176 -23.66 -3.95 -21.51
N SER A 177 -22.90 -4.74 -20.74
CA SER A 177 -22.26 -5.95 -21.27
C SER A 177 -23.30 -7.02 -21.66
N SER A 178 -24.38 -7.16 -20.89
CA SER A 178 -25.46 -8.11 -21.22
C SER A 178 -26.24 -7.69 -22.47
N GLU A 179 -26.52 -6.39 -22.63
CA GLU A 179 -27.15 -5.84 -23.82
C GLU A 179 -26.25 -6.03 -25.06
N ALA A 180 -24.93 -5.83 -24.91
CA ALA A 180 -23.97 -6.10 -25.99
C ALA A 180 -23.95 -7.57 -26.42
N ILE A 181 -24.02 -8.52 -25.47
CA ILE A 181 -24.09 -9.96 -25.74
C ILE A 181 -25.37 -10.33 -26.49
N ALA A 182 -26.49 -9.68 -26.14
CA ALA A 182 -27.77 -9.91 -26.80
C ALA A 182 -27.77 -9.45 -28.27
N LEU A 183 -27.04 -8.36 -28.57
CA LEU A 183 -26.89 -7.83 -29.93
C LEU A 183 -25.89 -8.62 -30.78
N ASP A 184 -24.79 -9.11 -30.19
CA ASP A 184 -23.82 -9.97 -30.86
C ASP A 184 -23.26 -11.03 -29.90
N SER A 185 -23.81 -12.22 -29.97
CA SER A 185 -23.44 -13.36 -29.12
C SER A 185 -22.08 -13.99 -29.46
N ARG A 186 -21.42 -13.52 -30.53
CA ARG A 186 -20.06 -13.92 -30.90
C ARG A 186 -19.00 -12.89 -30.49
N PHE A 187 -19.41 -11.75 -29.95
CA PHE A 187 -18.50 -10.71 -29.47
C PHE A 187 -17.95 -11.12 -28.10
N VAL A 188 -16.63 -11.23 -27.96
CA VAL A 188 -15.96 -11.86 -26.81
C VAL A 188 -15.86 -10.89 -25.62
N GLU A 189 -15.52 -9.64 -25.90
CA GLU A 189 -15.22 -8.58 -24.94
C GLU A 189 -16.35 -8.31 -23.92
N PRO A 190 -17.64 -8.31 -24.30
CA PRO A 190 -18.73 -8.24 -23.33
C PRO A 190 -18.70 -9.34 -22.26
N PHE A 191 -18.37 -10.59 -22.63
CA PHE A 191 -18.25 -11.69 -21.67
C PHE A 191 -17.09 -11.45 -20.71
N LEU A 192 -15.95 -10.96 -21.22
CA LEU A 192 -14.79 -10.63 -20.38
C LEU A 192 -15.11 -9.54 -19.36
N ILE A 193 -15.73 -8.43 -19.80
CA ILE A 193 -16.10 -7.32 -18.92
C ILE A 193 -17.09 -7.78 -17.86
N ARG A 194 -18.12 -8.53 -18.26
CA ARG A 194 -19.14 -9.02 -17.33
C ARG A 194 -18.57 -10.04 -16.33
N GLY A 195 -17.77 -10.99 -16.80
CA GLY A 195 -17.08 -11.97 -15.96
C GLY A 195 -16.13 -11.33 -14.93
N GLN A 196 -15.31 -10.35 -15.37
CA GLN A 196 -14.45 -9.58 -14.47
C GLN A 196 -15.26 -8.75 -13.46
N THR A 197 -16.39 -8.19 -13.89
CA THR A 197 -17.28 -7.44 -12.99
C THR A 197 -17.89 -8.36 -11.93
N PHE A 198 -18.28 -9.59 -12.28
CA PHE A 198 -18.71 -10.58 -11.30
C PHE A 198 -17.59 -10.96 -10.31
N LEU A 199 -16.36 -11.21 -10.77
CA LEU A 199 -15.22 -11.45 -9.88
C LEU A 199 -14.94 -10.28 -8.92
N ARG A 200 -15.17 -9.05 -9.37
CA ARG A 200 -15.09 -7.86 -8.50
C ARG A 200 -16.17 -7.89 -7.41
N LEU A 201 -17.40 -8.28 -7.75
CA LEU A 201 -18.48 -8.45 -6.76
C LEU A 201 -18.17 -9.57 -5.76
N VAL A 202 -17.61 -10.70 -6.22
CA VAL A 202 -17.13 -11.77 -5.33
C VAL A 202 -16.12 -11.22 -4.33
N SER A 203 -15.12 -10.48 -4.81
CA SER A 203 -14.09 -9.86 -3.96
C SER A 203 -14.69 -8.91 -2.91
N LEU A 204 -15.67 -8.08 -3.32
CA LEU A 204 -16.35 -7.14 -2.42
C LEU A 204 -17.21 -7.84 -1.37
N ALA A 205 -17.94 -8.88 -1.75
CA ALA A 205 -18.76 -9.67 -0.84
C ALA A 205 -17.89 -10.44 0.18
N PHE A 206 -16.78 -11.03 -0.28
CA PHE A 206 -15.80 -11.68 0.57
C PHE A 206 -15.18 -10.71 1.59
N ALA A 207 -14.79 -9.51 1.15
CA ALA A 207 -14.23 -8.47 2.03
C ALA A 207 -15.23 -7.97 3.09
N GLN A 208 -16.53 -8.13 2.87
CA GLN A 208 -17.58 -7.79 3.84
C GLN A 208 -17.95 -8.97 4.75
N HIS A 209 -17.15 -10.05 4.76
CA HIS A 209 -17.42 -11.27 5.52
C HIS A 209 -18.81 -11.86 5.25
N SER A 210 -19.31 -11.70 4.02
CA SER A 210 -20.57 -12.32 3.60
C SER A 210 -20.43 -13.84 3.55
N SER A 211 -21.55 -14.57 3.67
CA SER A 211 -21.54 -16.03 3.55
C SER A 211 -21.04 -16.47 2.18
N PRO A 212 -20.39 -17.64 2.06
CA PRO A 212 -19.98 -18.20 0.77
C PRO A 212 -21.10 -18.26 -0.26
N ASP A 213 -22.32 -18.56 0.18
CA ASP A 213 -23.51 -18.60 -0.68
C ASP A 213 -23.80 -17.25 -1.36
N ALA A 214 -23.50 -16.13 -0.67
CA ALA A 214 -23.76 -14.79 -1.17
C ALA A 214 -22.90 -14.43 -2.40
N TYR A 215 -21.75 -15.08 -2.59
CA TYR A 215 -20.90 -14.86 -3.76
C TYR A 215 -20.73 -16.07 -4.67
N ALA A 216 -21.27 -17.25 -4.29
CA ALA A 216 -21.24 -18.45 -5.12
C ALA A 216 -21.94 -18.24 -6.47
N ASP A 217 -23.09 -17.56 -6.49
CA ASP A 217 -23.82 -17.24 -7.73
C ASP A 217 -23.00 -16.34 -8.67
N TYR A 218 -22.38 -15.29 -8.14
CA TYR A 218 -21.49 -14.43 -8.92
C TYR A 218 -20.29 -15.20 -9.47
N LEU A 219 -19.71 -16.09 -8.68
CA LEU A 219 -18.58 -16.89 -9.09
C LEU A 219 -18.94 -17.87 -10.22
N GLN A 220 -20.12 -18.50 -10.15
CA GLN A 220 -20.64 -19.35 -11.23
C GLN A 220 -20.91 -18.56 -12.51
N LYS A 221 -21.48 -17.34 -12.39
CA LYS A 221 -21.69 -16.46 -13.55
C LYS A 221 -20.39 -16.02 -14.19
N ALA A 222 -19.38 -15.67 -13.39
CA ALA A 222 -18.04 -15.37 -13.89
C ALA A 222 -17.44 -16.56 -14.65
N GLN A 223 -17.55 -17.77 -14.09
CA GLN A 223 -17.09 -18.99 -14.75
C GLN A 223 -17.76 -19.18 -16.12
N ALA A 224 -19.08 -19.07 -16.18
CA ALA A 224 -19.83 -19.25 -17.43
C ALA A 224 -19.43 -18.23 -18.50
N ASP A 225 -19.19 -16.97 -18.11
CA ASP A 225 -18.74 -15.92 -19.04
C ASP A 225 -17.34 -16.20 -19.60
N PHE A 226 -16.37 -16.60 -18.76
CA PHE A 226 -15.02 -16.93 -19.25
C PHE A 226 -14.97 -18.22 -20.06
N ASP A 227 -15.74 -19.24 -19.68
CA ASP A 227 -15.87 -20.47 -20.47
C ASP A 227 -16.48 -20.16 -21.84
N ARG A 228 -17.50 -19.28 -21.90
CA ARG A 228 -18.08 -18.85 -23.18
C ARG A 228 -17.10 -18.03 -24.02
N ALA A 229 -16.34 -17.13 -23.38
CA ALA A 229 -15.30 -16.36 -24.05
C ALA A 229 -14.23 -17.28 -24.68
N LEU A 230 -13.79 -18.32 -23.97
CA LEU A 230 -12.84 -19.31 -24.50
C LEU A 230 -13.41 -20.21 -25.60
N GLN A 231 -14.72 -20.51 -25.58
CA GLN A 231 -15.37 -21.22 -26.68
C GLN A 231 -15.43 -20.38 -27.96
N LEU A 232 -15.56 -19.06 -27.83
CA LEU A 232 -15.62 -18.13 -28.96
C LEU A 232 -14.22 -17.81 -29.49
N ASP A 233 -13.26 -17.61 -28.59
CA ASP A 233 -11.86 -17.34 -28.89
C ASP A 233 -10.94 -18.01 -27.85
N SER A 234 -10.42 -19.18 -28.23
CA SER A 234 -9.51 -19.95 -27.38
C SER A 234 -8.09 -19.37 -27.30
N GLN A 235 -7.77 -18.37 -28.13
CA GLN A 235 -6.46 -17.70 -28.15
C GLN A 235 -6.50 -16.36 -27.41
N ASN A 236 -7.60 -16.05 -26.72
CA ASN A 236 -7.72 -14.85 -25.93
C ASN A 236 -7.03 -14.99 -24.57
N ALA A 237 -5.90 -14.32 -24.36
CA ALA A 237 -5.13 -14.38 -23.11
C ALA A 237 -5.93 -13.87 -21.89
N TRP A 238 -6.80 -12.86 -22.06
CA TRP A 238 -7.64 -12.34 -20.98
C TRP A 238 -8.69 -13.35 -20.51
N SER A 239 -9.24 -14.15 -21.42
CA SER A 239 -10.16 -15.24 -21.07
C SER A 239 -9.47 -16.30 -20.21
N TRP A 240 -8.22 -16.65 -20.53
CA TRP A 240 -7.41 -17.59 -19.75
C TRP A 240 -7.07 -17.05 -18.35
N VAL A 241 -6.72 -15.76 -18.23
CA VAL A 241 -6.54 -15.12 -16.92
C VAL A 241 -7.84 -15.14 -16.11
N GLY A 242 -8.97 -14.79 -16.73
CA GLY A 242 -10.26 -14.81 -16.05
C GLY A 242 -10.66 -16.20 -15.54
N LYS A 243 -10.40 -17.24 -16.33
CA LYS A 243 -10.58 -18.64 -15.92
C LYS A 243 -9.68 -19.01 -14.74
N GLY A 244 -8.41 -18.62 -14.78
CA GLY A 244 -7.48 -18.82 -13.66
C GLY A 244 -7.92 -18.11 -12.39
N ASP A 245 -8.45 -16.87 -12.50
CA ASP A 245 -8.97 -16.10 -11.37
C ASP A 245 -10.17 -16.83 -10.73
N VAL A 246 -11.11 -17.33 -11.55
CA VAL A 246 -12.24 -18.15 -11.08
C VAL A 246 -11.78 -19.43 -10.38
N GLN A 247 -10.83 -20.17 -10.96
CA GLN A 247 -10.27 -21.39 -10.36
C GLN A 247 -9.56 -21.10 -9.03
N THR A 248 -8.88 -19.95 -8.93
CA THR A 248 -8.25 -19.48 -7.69
C THR A 248 -9.30 -19.28 -6.60
N TRP A 249 -10.45 -18.68 -6.93
CA TRP A 249 -11.59 -18.54 -6.00
C TRP A 249 -12.16 -19.91 -5.56
N PHE A 250 -12.19 -20.89 -6.46
CA PHE A 250 -12.55 -22.28 -6.12
C PHE A 250 -11.45 -23.05 -5.39
N LYS A 251 -10.29 -22.42 -5.10
CA LYS A 251 -9.11 -23.04 -4.48
C LYS A 251 -8.49 -24.18 -5.31
N GLN A 252 -8.76 -24.20 -6.61
CA GLN A 252 -8.22 -25.11 -7.61
C GLN A 252 -6.88 -24.55 -8.13
N MET A 253 -5.85 -24.60 -7.28
CA MET A 253 -4.58 -23.90 -7.51
C MET A 253 -3.78 -24.50 -8.68
N ASP A 254 -3.83 -25.82 -8.87
CA ASP A 254 -3.13 -26.49 -9.96
C ASP A 254 -3.74 -26.12 -11.32
N GLU A 255 -5.07 -26.14 -11.41
CA GLU A 255 -5.81 -25.75 -12.62
C GLU A 255 -5.66 -24.25 -12.91
N ALA A 256 -5.69 -23.41 -11.86
CA ALA A 256 -5.46 -21.98 -11.99
C ALA A 256 -4.07 -21.68 -12.57
N ALA A 257 -3.02 -22.35 -12.06
CA ALA A 257 -1.66 -22.21 -12.57
C ALA A 257 -1.59 -22.56 -14.07
N VAL A 258 -2.21 -23.68 -14.49
CA VAL A 258 -2.27 -24.07 -15.90
C VAL A 258 -2.96 -22.99 -16.74
N SER A 259 -4.08 -22.41 -16.27
CA SER A 259 -4.77 -21.34 -16.99
C SER A 259 -3.90 -20.08 -17.16
N TYR A 260 -3.16 -19.67 -16.13
CA TYR A 260 -2.23 -18.54 -16.26
C TYR A 260 -1.02 -18.86 -17.14
N GLU A 261 -0.52 -20.10 -17.12
CA GLU A 261 0.52 -20.55 -18.04
C GLU A 261 0.04 -20.52 -19.49
N GLN A 262 -1.22 -20.88 -19.78
CA GLN A 262 -1.81 -20.73 -21.11
C GLN A 262 -1.89 -19.26 -21.53
N ALA A 263 -2.28 -18.36 -20.63
CA ALA A 263 -2.27 -16.92 -20.92
C ALA A 263 -0.86 -16.41 -21.27
N LEU A 264 0.17 -16.87 -20.54
CA LEU A 264 1.57 -16.51 -20.79
C LEU A 264 2.17 -17.18 -22.02
N ALA A 265 1.65 -18.33 -22.45
CA ALA A 265 2.03 -18.96 -23.70
C ALA A 265 1.52 -18.16 -24.91
N LEU A 266 0.34 -17.53 -24.77
CA LEU A 266 -0.26 -16.66 -25.80
C LEU A 266 0.39 -15.26 -25.79
N ASP A 267 0.63 -14.70 -24.60
CA ASP A 267 1.31 -13.42 -24.41
C ASP A 267 2.34 -13.51 -23.26
N PRO A 268 3.63 -13.74 -23.59
CA PRO A 268 4.71 -13.86 -22.60
C PRO A 268 4.92 -12.61 -21.72
N PHE A 269 4.46 -11.44 -22.19
CA PHE A 269 4.57 -10.16 -21.51
C PHE A 269 3.27 -9.76 -20.81
N PHE A 270 2.34 -10.70 -20.61
CA PHE A 270 1.11 -10.41 -19.91
C PHE A 270 1.33 -10.31 -18.40
N ASP A 271 1.62 -9.10 -17.94
CA ASP A 271 2.03 -8.82 -16.56
C ASP A 271 1.06 -9.38 -15.51
N ILE A 272 -0.24 -9.23 -15.75
CA ILE A 272 -1.29 -9.67 -14.83
C ILE A 272 -1.25 -11.19 -14.68
N ALA A 273 -1.16 -11.95 -15.79
CA ALA A 273 -1.08 -13.41 -15.75
C ALA A 273 0.15 -13.87 -14.95
N ARG A 274 1.29 -13.22 -15.13
CA ARG A 274 2.52 -13.55 -14.41
C ARG A 274 2.44 -13.24 -12.93
N GLN A 275 1.88 -12.09 -12.56
CA GLN A 275 1.65 -11.75 -11.16
C GLN A 275 0.74 -12.78 -10.48
N ARG A 276 -0.35 -13.19 -11.15
CA ARG A 276 -1.25 -14.23 -10.64
C ARG A 276 -0.53 -15.57 -10.48
N LEU A 277 0.27 -15.98 -11.45
CA LEU A 277 1.05 -17.22 -11.40
C LEU A 277 2.06 -17.22 -10.23
N ILE A 278 2.77 -16.10 -10.01
CA ILE A 278 3.69 -15.93 -8.87
C ILE A 278 2.94 -16.18 -7.55
N VAL A 279 1.76 -15.56 -7.38
CA VAL A 279 0.95 -15.70 -6.16
C VAL A 279 0.49 -17.16 -5.95
N VAL A 280 -0.02 -17.80 -7.00
CA VAL A 280 -0.50 -19.19 -6.93
C VAL A 280 0.62 -20.15 -6.57
N TYR A 281 1.75 -20.12 -7.28
CA TYR A 281 2.87 -21.01 -6.98
C TYR A 281 3.49 -20.76 -5.61
N THR A 282 3.59 -19.51 -5.17
CA THR A 282 4.11 -19.18 -3.84
C THR A 282 3.18 -19.71 -2.75
N THR A 283 1.86 -19.59 -2.94
CA THR A 283 0.86 -20.10 -1.97
C THR A 283 0.83 -21.63 -1.94
N GLN A 284 0.90 -22.28 -3.11
CA GLN A 284 0.96 -23.73 -3.21
C GLN A 284 2.24 -24.29 -2.57
N ALA A 285 3.40 -23.69 -2.85
CA ALA A 285 4.67 -24.08 -2.27
C ALA A 285 4.67 -23.89 -0.74
N ARG A 286 4.09 -22.79 -0.23
CA ARG A 286 3.95 -22.54 1.21
C ARG A 286 3.13 -23.64 1.88
N ARG A 287 1.96 -23.97 1.31
CA ARG A 287 1.10 -25.05 1.80
C ARG A 287 1.80 -26.41 1.78
N GLN A 288 2.56 -26.71 0.73
CA GLN A 288 3.35 -27.94 0.63
C GLN A 288 4.46 -27.99 1.70
N ALA A 289 5.14 -26.88 1.94
CA ALA A 289 6.15 -26.77 2.99
C ALA A 289 5.56 -26.96 4.39
N GLU A 290 4.42 -26.33 4.68
CA GLU A 290 3.66 -26.50 5.95
C GLU A 290 3.16 -27.94 6.12
N SER A 291 2.75 -28.58 5.03
CA SER A 291 2.32 -29.98 5.02
C SER A 291 3.48 -30.98 5.12
N LYS A 292 4.71 -30.54 5.41
CA LYS A 292 5.93 -31.37 5.49
C LYS A 292 6.31 -32.08 4.18
N HIS A 293 5.98 -31.48 3.03
CA HIS A 293 6.39 -31.94 1.71
C HIS A 293 7.41 -30.97 1.06
N PRO A 294 8.61 -30.78 1.65
CA PRO A 294 9.55 -29.74 1.22
C PRO A 294 10.09 -29.96 -0.20
N HIS A 295 10.21 -31.20 -0.66
CA HIS A 295 10.65 -31.49 -2.03
C HIS A 295 9.63 -31.08 -3.10
N GLN A 296 8.33 -31.24 -2.82
CA GLN A 296 7.27 -30.77 -3.71
C GLN A 296 7.25 -29.24 -3.76
N ALA A 297 7.38 -28.58 -2.60
CA ALA A 297 7.48 -27.13 -2.51
C ALA A 297 8.65 -26.58 -3.34
N LEU A 298 9.83 -27.21 -3.26
CA LEU A 298 10.98 -26.84 -4.09
C LEU A 298 10.75 -27.06 -5.58
N ALA A 299 10.05 -28.13 -5.98
CA ALA A 299 9.71 -28.37 -7.38
C ALA A 299 8.76 -27.28 -7.92
N THR A 300 7.75 -26.90 -7.15
CA THR A 300 6.81 -25.81 -7.46
C THR A 300 7.56 -24.48 -7.60
N LEU A 301 8.42 -24.14 -6.64
CA LEU A 301 9.23 -22.92 -6.66
C LEU A 301 10.25 -22.92 -7.81
N LYS A 302 10.78 -24.08 -8.20
CA LYS A 302 11.68 -24.20 -9.34
C LYS A 302 10.98 -23.85 -10.66
N ARG A 303 9.72 -24.28 -10.85
CA ARG A 303 8.93 -23.90 -12.04
C ARG A 303 8.73 -22.39 -12.12
N LEU A 304 8.51 -21.74 -10.97
CA LEU A 304 8.31 -20.30 -10.89
C LEU A 304 9.61 -19.50 -11.13
N LEU A 305 10.71 -19.95 -10.52
CA LEU A 305 12.00 -19.24 -10.48
C LEU A 305 12.97 -19.73 -11.56
N ASP A 306 12.44 -20.27 -12.68
CA ASP A 306 13.26 -20.79 -13.76
C ASP A 306 14.04 -19.67 -14.46
N ALA A 307 15.20 -20.01 -15.02
CA ALA A 307 16.16 -19.08 -15.63
C ALA A 307 15.62 -18.35 -16.86
N GLN A 308 14.48 -18.79 -17.42
CA GLN A 308 13.78 -18.13 -18.52
C GLN A 308 13.00 -16.88 -18.07
N THR A 309 12.84 -16.65 -16.77
CA THR A 309 12.13 -15.47 -16.26
C THR A 309 13.02 -14.22 -16.37
N PRO A 310 12.56 -13.15 -17.05
CA PRO A 310 13.34 -11.92 -17.15
C PRO A 310 13.65 -11.30 -15.77
N ASP A 311 14.85 -10.73 -15.62
CA ASP A 311 15.32 -10.08 -14.39
C ASP A 311 14.35 -9.00 -13.85
N SER A 312 13.57 -8.36 -14.72
CA SER A 312 12.54 -7.38 -14.35
C SER A 312 11.46 -7.94 -13.42
N TRP A 313 11.30 -9.27 -13.35
CA TRP A 313 10.30 -9.94 -12.53
C TRP A 313 10.79 -10.34 -11.14
N ILE A 314 12.10 -10.32 -10.91
CA ILE A 314 12.70 -10.70 -9.63
C ILE A 314 12.13 -9.91 -8.45
N PRO A 315 11.85 -8.58 -8.54
CA PRO A 315 11.23 -7.83 -7.44
C PRO A 315 9.88 -8.40 -6.99
N TYR A 316 9.08 -8.95 -7.92
CA TYR A 316 7.78 -9.55 -7.63
C TYR A 316 7.88 -10.97 -7.05
N GLN A 317 9.04 -11.61 -7.19
CA GLN A 317 9.31 -12.99 -6.74
C GLN A 317 10.04 -13.06 -5.40
N LYS A 318 10.28 -11.92 -4.75
CA LYS A 318 10.99 -11.81 -3.46
C LYS A 318 10.49 -12.83 -2.42
N GLU A 319 9.18 -12.97 -2.28
CA GLU A 319 8.57 -13.91 -1.34
C GLU A 319 8.86 -15.37 -1.69
N ALA A 320 8.90 -15.71 -2.99
CA ALA A 320 9.23 -17.05 -3.46
C ALA A 320 10.71 -17.40 -3.18
N TYR A 321 11.64 -16.46 -3.39
CA TYR A 321 13.05 -16.64 -3.02
C TYR A 321 13.22 -16.79 -1.50
N LEU A 322 12.54 -15.96 -0.69
CA LEU A 322 12.57 -16.09 0.77
C LEU A 322 12.04 -17.45 1.22
N LEU A 323 10.89 -17.89 0.69
CA LEU A 323 10.31 -19.19 1.01
C LEU A 323 11.24 -20.34 0.59
N ARG A 324 11.86 -20.25 -0.59
CA ARG A 324 12.82 -21.25 -1.06
C ARG A 324 14.04 -21.31 -0.14
N SER A 325 14.58 -20.16 0.27
CA SER A 325 15.70 -20.08 1.19
C SER A 325 15.40 -20.74 2.54
N ASP A 326 14.24 -20.50 3.15
CA ASP A 326 13.81 -21.14 4.41
C ASP A 326 13.71 -22.67 4.27
N ILE A 327 13.10 -23.14 3.17
CA ILE A 327 13.00 -24.59 2.90
C ILE A 327 14.40 -25.20 2.72
N LEU A 328 15.29 -24.54 2.00
CA LEU A 328 16.66 -24.99 1.77
C LEU A 328 17.47 -25.06 3.08
N LEU A 329 17.29 -24.09 3.98
CA LEU A 329 17.92 -24.10 5.30
C LEU A 329 17.44 -25.29 6.14
N LYS A 330 16.14 -25.57 6.14
CA LYS A 330 15.57 -26.76 6.82
C LYS A 330 16.09 -28.07 6.25
N LEU A 331 16.45 -28.10 4.97
CA LEU A 331 17.05 -29.25 4.29
C LEU A 331 18.59 -29.28 4.37
N ASN A 332 19.20 -28.41 5.20
CA ASN A 332 20.65 -28.30 5.36
C ASN A 332 21.40 -27.99 4.05
N ARG A 333 20.84 -27.09 3.22
CA ARG A 333 21.44 -26.60 1.97
C ARG A 333 21.73 -25.09 2.04
N PRO A 334 22.66 -24.65 2.91
CA PRO A 334 22.89 -23.22 3.16
C PRO A 334 23.48 -22.46 1.97
N GLY A 335 24.24 -23.11 1.09
CA GLY A 335 24.82 -22.44 -0.09
C GLY A 335 23.77 -21.89 -1.04
N GLN A 336 22.77 -22.70 -1.41
CA GLN A 336 21.66 -22.25 -2.27
C GLN A 336 20.78 -21.22 -1.57
N ALA A 337 20.60 -21.34 -0.25
CA ALA A 337 19.86 -20.34 0.52
C ALA A 337 20.56 -18.97 0.52
N LEU A 338 21.90 -18.93 0.57
CA LEU A 338 22.68 -17.69 0.47
C LEU A 338 22.50 -16.99 -0.88
N GLU A 339 22.42 -17.75 -1.98
CA GLU A 339 22.15 -17.21 -3.32
C GLU A 339 20.76 -16.56 -3.39
N ASP A 340 19.75 -17.24 -2.84
CA ASP A 340 18.37 -16.73 -2.78
C ASP A 340 18.28 -15.46 -1.93
N LEU A 341 18.89 -15.45 -0.75
CA LEU A 341 18.94 -14.28 0.14
C LEU A 341 19.68 -13.12 -0.51
N SER A 342 20.77 -13.40 -1.24
CA SER A 342 21.51 -12.37 -1.97
C SER A 342 20.70 -11.78 -3.11
N THR A 343 19.89 -12.60 -3.80
CA THR A 343 18.95 -12.13 -4.82
C THR A 343 17.89 -11.22 -4.19
N VAL A 344 17.33 -11.59 -3.04
CA VAL A 344 16.38 -10.76 -2.29
C VAL A 344 16.99 -9.42 -1.90
N ILE A 345 18.20 -9.41 -1.33
CA ILE A 345 18.86 -8.18 -0.88
C ILE A 345 19.26 -7.28 -2.06
N ARG A 346 19.53 -7.86 -3.23
CA ARG A 346 19.79 -7.09 -4.47
C ARG A 346 18.56 -6.29 -4.91
N VAL A 347 17.36 -6.87 -4.82
CA VAL A 347 16.11 -6.22 -5.24
C VAL A 347 15.42 -5.42 -4.14
N ASP A 348 15.61 -5.81 -2.89
CA ASP A 348 15.11 -5.15 -1.69
C ASP A 348 16.24 -5.00 -0.66
N PRO A 349 17.09 -3.97 -0.81
CA PRO A 349 18.19 -3.71 0.11
C PRO A 349 17.76 -3.38 1.54
N THR A 350 16.47 -3.12 1.74
CA THR A 350 15.87 -2.75 3.03
C THR A 350 15.30 -3.95 3.79
N ASN A 351 15.37 -5.16 3.21
CA ASN A 351 14.84 -6.36 3.83
C ASN A 351 15.69 -6.81 5.02
N THR A 352 15.37 -6.32 6.22
CA THR A 352 16.09 -6.62 7.46
C THR A 352 16.10 -8.10 7.78
N GLY A 353 15.00 -8.82 7.54
CA GLY A 353 14.91 -10.27 7.77
C GLY A 353 15.87 -11.07 6.88
N ALA A 354 16.00 -10.70 5.60
CA ALA A 354 16.95 -11.34 4.69
C ALA A 354 18.41 -11.04 5.08
N LEU A 355 18.70 -9.79 5.46
CA LEU A 355 20.03 -9.38 5.95
C LEU A 355 20.45 -10.16 7.20
N LEU A 356 19.57 -10.25 8.21
CA LEU A 356 19.81 -11.01 9.43
C LEU A 356 20.04 -12.50 9.16
N THR A 357 19.19 -13.10 8.32
CA THR A 357 19.30 -14.51 7.97
C THR A 357 20.62 -14.78 7.24
N ARG A 358 21.02 -13.91 6.31
CA ARG A 358 22.28 -14.04 5.57
C ARG A 358 23.50 -13.80 6.46
N ALA A 359 23.46 -12.81 7.35
CA ALA A 359 24.51 -12.56 8.33
C ALA A 359 24.76 -13.77 9.23
N LYS A 360 23.69 -14.41 9.73
CA LYS A 360 23.79 -15.64 10.54
C LYS A 360 24.44 -16.79 9.77
N LEU A 361 24.15 -16.93 8.47
CA LEU A 361 24.78 -17.94 7.63
C LEU A 361 26.27 -17.64 7.41
N TYR A 362 26.63 -16.37 7.21
CA TYR A 362 28.04 -15.95 7.11
C TYR A 362 28.81 -16.18 8.41
N GLN A 363 28.21 -15.93 9.58
CA GLN A 363 28.80 -16.26 10.89
C GLN A 363 29.11 -17.76 10.99
N ASN A 364 28.15 -18.61 10.62
CA ASN A 364 28.34 -20.07 10.63
C ASN A 364 29.43 -20.54 9.65
N GLN A 365 29.69 -19.78 8.58
CA GLN A 365 30.75 -20.05 7.61
C GLN A 365 32.08 -19.36 7.94
N LEU A 366 32.21 -18.73 9.12
CA LEU A 366 33.39 -17.98 9.55
C LEU A 366 33.73 -16.78 8.63
N GLN A 367 32.73 -16.26 7.91
CA GLN A 367 32.84 -15.08 7.03
C GLN A 367 32.46 -13.81 7.81
N GLY A 368 33.25 -13.47 8.83
CA GLY A 368 32.92 -12.42 9.80
C GLY A 368 32.77 -11.02 9.20
N THR A 369 33.49 -10.70 8.13
CA THR A 369 33.37 -9.40 7.45
C THR A 369 32.01 -9.23 6.78
N LEU A 370 31.59 -10.21 5.98
CA LEU A 370 30.29 -10.19 5.29
C LEU A 370 29.12 -10.23 6.28
N ALA A 371 29.28 -10.97 7.38
CA ALA A 371 28.30 -10.98 8.46
C ALA A 371 28.15 -9.59 9.11
N LYS A 372 29.28 -8.94 9.40
CA LYS A 372 29.29 -7.59 10.00
C LYS A 372 28.62 -6.57 9.07
N ASP A 373 28.96 -6.58 7.78
CA ASP A 373 28.38 -5.65 6.80
C ASP A 373 26.84 -5.77 6.73
N ASP A 374 26.31 -7.00 6.74
CA ASP A 374 24.87 -7.24 6.73
C ASP A 374 24.19 -6.80 8.04
N LEU A 375 24.84 -7.02 9.19
CA LEU A 375 24.36 -6.58 10.51
C LEU A 375 24.36 -5.04 10.63
N GLU A 376 25.41 -4.36 10.17
CA GLU A 376 25.48 -2.89 10.16
C GLU A 376 24.34 -2.30 9.34
N ARG A 377 24.11 -2.83 8.14
CA ARG A 377 23.00 -2.42 7.28
C ARG A 377 21.65 -2.66 7.95
N ALA A 378 21.44 -3.83 8.55
CA ALA A 378 20.20 -4.14 9.25
C ALA A 378 19.99 -3.23 10.48
N CYS A 379 21.05 -2.88 11.20
CA CYS A 379 21.02 -1.96 12.35
C CYS A 379 20.63 -0.54 11.92
N VAL A 380 21.22 -0.01 10.84
CA VAL A 380 20.86 1.31 10.27
C VAL A 380 19.38 1.35 9.84
N LEU A 381 18.83 0.22 9.41
CA LEU A 381 17.42 0.06 9.05
C LEU A 381 16.49 -0.13 10.26
N GLY A 382 17.01 -0.03 11.49
CA GLY A 382 16.24 -0.08 12.73
C GLY A 382 16.07 -1.47 13.34
N SER A 383 16.83 -2.48 12.91
CA SER A 383 16.82 -3.80 13.55
C SER A 383 17.63 -3.76 14.85
N VAL A 384 16.93 -3.82 15.99
CA VAL A 384 17.57 -3.87 17.33
C VAL A 384 18.43 -5.14 17.48
N GLU A 385 17.92 -6.28 17.02
CA GLU A 385 18.65 -7.55 17.03
C GLU A 385 19.99 -7.46 16.28
N ALA A 386 20.02 -6.75 15.15
CA ALA A 386 21.25 -6.55 14.40
C ALA A 386 22.25 -5.66 15.16
N CYS A 387 21.77 -4.58 15.78
CA CYS A 387 22.62 -3.65 16.53
C CYS A 387 23.27 -4.30 17.75
N GLU A 388 22.56 -5.19 18.45
CA GLU A 388 23.07 -5.91 19.63
C GLU A 388 24.15 -6.95 19.27
N GLN A 389 24.16 -7.43 18.02
CA GLN A 389 25.13 -8.40 17.53
C GLN A 389 26.39 -7.75 16.94
N LEU A 390 26.44 -6.42 16.85
CA LEU A 390 27.62 -5.68 16.41
C LEU A 390 28.62 -5.53 17.57
N PRO A 391 29.94 -5.70 17.30
CA PRO A 391 31.00 -5.60 18.30
C PRO A 391 31.25 -4.18 18.81
#